data_AF-A0A924K1S4-F1
#
_entry.id   AF-A0A924K1S4-F1
#
_cell.length_a   1.000
_cell.length_b   1.000
_cell.length_c   1.000
_cell.angle_alpha   90.00
_cell.angle_beta   90.00
_cell.angle_gamma   90.00
#
_symmetry.space_group_name_H-M   'P 1'
#
loop_
_entity.id
_entity.type
_entity.pdbx_description
1 polymer ?
#
loop_
_entity_poly.entity_id
_entity_poly.type
_entity_poly.pdbx_seq_one_letter_code
_entity_poly.pdbx_strand_id
1 'polypeptide(L)' 'MIKFYFHPSPNPLKGALYLEETGEPYELVGIDTRKGEQHSEAFKAINP' A
#
# COMPACT_ATOMS: atom_id res chain seq x y z
N MET A 1 6.81 9.30 -9.06
CA MET A 1 5.61 9.39 -8.21
C MET A 1 5.44 8.05 -7.51
N ILE A 2 5.29 8.05 -6.19
CA ILE A 2 5.23 6.82 -5.38
C ILE A 2 3.90 6.10 -5.66
N LYS A 3 3.91 4.78 -5.87
CA LYS A 3 2.69 3.96 -5.84
C LYS A 3 2.56 3.33 -4.47
N PHE A 4 1.53 3.70 -3.74
CA PHE A 4 1.33 3.27 -2.36
C PHE A 4 0.24 2.21 -2.27
N TYR A 5 0.66 0.95 -2.23
CA TYR A 5 -0.24 -0.19 -2.09
C TYR A 5 -0.68 -0.34 -0.63
N PHE A 6 -1.96 -0.16 -0.36
CA PHE A 6 -2.45 0.10 1.01
C PHE A 6 -3.65 -0.76 1.41
N HIS A 7 -3.60 -1.20 2.67
CA HIS A 7 -4.73 -1.74 3.43
C HIS A 7 -4.69 -1.14 4.85
N PRO A 8 -5.83 -0.73 5.45
CA PRO A 8 -5.85 -0.08 6.77
C PRO A 8 -5.48 -1.07 7.90
N SER A 9 -4.19 -1.25 8.10
CA SER A 9 -3.59 -2.08 9.15
C SER A 9 -2.32 -1.41 9.70
N PRO A 10 -1.80 -1.82 10.86
CA PRO A 10 -0.73 -1.08 11.55
C PRO A 10 0.55 -0.86 10.72
N ASN A 11 0.92 -1.79 9.84
CA ASN A 11 2.15 -1.66 9.04
C ASN A 11 2.00 -0.65 7.88
N PRO A 12 1.00 -0.76 7.00
CA PRO A 12 0.74 0.26 5.98
C PRO A 12 0.49 1.65 6.57
N LEU A 13 -0.14 1.78 7.74
CA LEU A 13 -0.35 3.08 8.38
C LEU A 13 0.95 3.83 8.71
N LYS A 14 2.06 3.13 8.97
CA LYS A 14 3.38 3.77 9.15
C LYS A 14 3.83 4.49 7.87
N GLY A 15 3.62 3.85 6.72
CA GLY A 15 3.91 4.45 5.41
C GLY A 15 2.99 5.63 5.12
N ALA A 16 1.70 5.50 5.42
CA ALA A 16 0.73 6.59 5.27
C ALA A 16 1.11 7.82 6.10
N LEU A 17 1.49 7.63 7.37
CA LEU A 17 1.91 8.73 8.24
C LEU A 17 3.10 9.49 7.65
N TYR A 18 4.14 8.77 7.20
CA TYR A 18 5.30 9.39 6.55
C TYR A 18 4.92 10.20 5.30
N LEU A 19 4.10 9.62 4.41
CA LEU A 19 3.68 10.28 3.17
C LEU A 19 2.88 11.55 3.45
N GLU A 20 1.95 11.50 4.40
CA GLU A 20 1.15 12.66 4.80
C GLU A 20 1.98 13.72 5.53
N GLU A 21 2.88 13.34 6.43
CA GLU A 21 3.73 14.29 7.18
C GLU A 21 4.76 15.00 6.29
N THR A 22 5.26 14.33 5.26
CA THR A 22 6.26 14.89 4.34
C THR A 22 5.66 15.61 3.14
N GLY A 23 4.39 15.35 2.82
CA GLY A 23 3.73 15.88 1.63
C GLY A 23 4.27 15.29 0.32
N GLU A 24 4.94 14.13 0.39
CA GLU A 24 5.47 13.45 -0.80
C GLU A 24 4.31 12.99 -1.71
N PRO A 25 4.33 13.32 -3.01
CA PRO A 25 3.23 12.94 -3.92
C PRO A 25 3.19 11.44 -4.17
N TYR A 26 2.03 10.83 -3.93
CA TYR A 26 1.79 9.41 -4.15
C TYR A 26 0.46 9.14 -4.85
N GLU A 27 0.39 7.99 -5.51
CA GLU A 27 -0.82 7.38 -6.06
C GLU A 27 -1.24 6.24 -5.11
N LEU A 28 -2.45 6.31 -4.56
CA LEU A 28 -2.97 5.28 -3.68
C LEU A 28 -3.51 4.10 -4.49
N VAL A 29 -3.04 2.89 -4.19
CA VAL A 29 -3.55 1.64 -4.77
C VAL A 29 -4.11 0.78 -3.64
N GLY A 30 -5.43 0.61 -3.59
CA GLY A 30 -6.07 -0.23 -2.58
C GLY A 30 -5.77 -1.71 -2.77
N ILE A 31 -5.47 -2.41 -1.68
CA ILE A 31 -5.36 -3.87 -1.61
C ILE A 31 -6.30 -4.39 -0.51
N ASP A 32 -7.35 -5.10 -0.89
CA ASP A 32 -8.28 -5.72 0.05
C ASP A 32 -7.73 -7.05 0.55
N THR A 33 -7.10 -7.00 1.73
CA THR A 33 -6.51 -8.21 2.33
C THR A 33 -7.53 -9.23 2.80
N ARG A 34 -8.80 -8.82 2.99
CA ARG A 34 -9.90 -9.72 3.36
C ARG A 34 -10.37 -10.55 2.16
N LYS A 35 -10.21 -10.03 0.94
CA LYS A 35 -10.45 -10.77 -0.31
C LYS A 35 -9.24 -11.58 -0.76
N GLY A 36 -8.09 -11.43 -0.11
CA GLY A 36 -6.86 -12.12 -0.48
C GLY A 36 -6.12 -11.49 -1.67
N GLU A 37 -6.37 -10.21 -2.00
CA GLU A 37 -5.75 -9.54 -3.15
C GLU A 37 -4.21 -9.46 -3.05
N GLN A 38 -3.67 -9.49 -1.83
CA GLN A 38 -2.24 -9.60 -1.55
C GLN A 38 -1.61 -10.91 -2.04
N HIS A 39 -2.43 -11.92 -2.36
CA HIS A 39 -1.94 -13.19 -2.88
C HIS A 39 -1.98 -13.26 -4.41
N SER A 40 -2.52 -12.23 -5.08
CA SER A 40 -2.52 -12.16 -6.54
C SER A 40 -1.09 -12.16 -7.09
N GLU A 41 -0.92 -12.79 -8.26
CA GLU A 41 0.38 -12.82 -8.95
C GLU A 41 0.90 -11.40 -9.22
N ALA A 42 0.01 -10.46 -9.54
CA ALA A 42 0.37 -9.07 -9.75
C ALA A 42 0.93 -8.40 -8.50
N PHE A 43 0.35 -8.63 -7.32
CA PHE A 43 0.86 -8.05 -6.07
C PHE A 43 2.14 -8.73 -5.62
N LYS A 44 2.26 -10.06 -5.76
CA LYS A 44 3.48 -10.81 -5.44
C LYS A 44 4.68 -10.44 -6.30
N ALA A 45 4.46 -10.05 -7.56
CA ALA A 45 5.53 -9.52 -8.40
C ALA A 45 6.15 -8.21 -7.85
N ILE A 46 5.43 -7.52 -6.96
CA ILE A 46 5.87 -6.29 -6.28
C ILE A 46 6.37 -6.60 -4.86
N ASN A 47 5.65 -7.44 -4.13
CA ASN A 47 5.91 -7.80 -2.74
C ASN A 47 5.73 -9.33 -2.55
N PRO A 48 6.81 -10.12 -2.70
CA PRO A 48 6.76 -11.58 -2.77
C PRO A 48 6.37 -12.27 -1.46
#